data_AF-A0A836W580-F1
#
_entry.id   AF-A0A836W580-F1
#
_cell.length_a   1.000
_cell.length_b   1.000
_cell.length_c   1.000
_cell.angle_alpha   90.00
_cell.angle_beta   90.00
_cell.angle_gamma   90.00
#
_symmetry.space_group_name_H-M   'P 1'
#
loop_
_entity.id
_entity.type
_entity.pdbx_description
1 polymer ?
#
loop_
_entity_poly.entity_id
_entity_poly.type
_entity_poly.pdbx_seq_one_letter_code
_entity_poly.pdbx_strand_id
1 'polypeptide(L)'
;MEEKIIKIVLLVILFAAVLLAFIMPRTGLKRYLKMNDTLFVTTNVLGILCGITGLVFSFLMPATLIRLHIWELIIMPFALIYLYWLMVADAQKTEKIIDEKQAFDMSKGAVVAWCVSIIFMGIVFSLYQNGNLSGGVWFLLFLFQSLGVFSAATFYFFKYE
;
A
#
# COMPACT_ATOMS: atom_id res chain seq x y z
N MET A 1 11.26 12.86 -22.27
CA MET A 1 10.03 13.66 -22.33
C MET A 1 8.89 12.96 -21.59
N GLU A 2 8.75 11.64 -21.77
CA GLU A 2 7.76 10.78 -21.11
C GLU A 2 7.84 10.77 -19.57
N GLU A 3 9.04 10.70 -18.98
CA GLU A 3 9.22 10.67 -17.52
C GLU A 3 8.66 11.93 -16.82
N LYS A 4 8.89 13.11 -17.40
CA LYS A 4 8.37 14.37 -16.85
C LYS A 4 6.85 14.41 -16.89
N ILE A 5 6.25 13.86 -17.95
CA ILE A 5 4.79 13.79 -18.10
C ILE A 5 4.21 12.87 -17.03
N ILE A 6 4.78 11.68 -16.84
CA ILE A 6 4.35 10.74 -15.78
C ILE A 6 4.39 11.43 -14.42
N LYS A 7 5.51 12.07 -14.07
CA LYS A 7 5.66 12.78 -12.78
C LYS A 7 4.63 13.89 -12.61
N ILE A 8 4.38 14.69 -13.64
CA ILE A 8 3.35 15.75 -13.60
C ILE A 8 1.96 15.13 -13.39
N VAL A 9 1.63 14.07 -14.12
CA VAL A 9 0.34 13.39 -13.97
C VAL A 9 0.16 12.84 -12.56
N LEU A 10 1.19 12.20 -11.99
CA LEU A 10 1.13 11.70 -10.61
C LEU A 10 0.97 12.81 -9.59
N LEU A 11 1.71 13.91 -9.76
CA LEU A 11 1.59 15.08 -8.89
C LEU A 11 0.19 15.68 -8.98
N VAL A 12 -0.39 15.79 -10.18
CA VAL A 12 -1.74 16.30 -10.38
C VAL A 12 -2.78 15.37 -9.73
N ILE A 13 -2.66 14.06 -9.91
CA ILE A 13 -3.56 13.07 -9.29
C ILE A 13 -3.46 13.14 -7.76
N LEU A 14 -2.25 13.14 -7.20
CA LEU A 14 -2.02 13.23 -5.76
C LEU A 14 -2.53 14.56 -5.20
N PHE A 15 -2.23 15.67 -5.87
CA PHE A 15 -2.70 16.99 -5.46
C PHE A 15 -4.22 17.08 -5.49
N ALA A 16 -4.86 16.58 -6.55
CA ALA A 16 -6.31 16.51 -6.65
C ALA A 16 -6.89 15.62 -5.55
N ALA A 17 -6.29 14.45 -5.27
CA ALA A 17 -6.73 13.55 -4.23
C ALA A 17 -6.62 14.19 -2.82
N VAL A 18 -5.53 14.89 -2.53
CA VAL A 18 -5.34 15.61 -1.26
C VAL A 18 -6.32 16.78 -1.14
N LEU A 19 -6.53 17.55 -2.21
CA LEU A 19 -7.54 18.61 -2.22
C LEU A 19 -8.94 18.05 -1.97
N LEU A 20 -9.31 16.96 -2.64
CA LEU A 20 -10.56 16.26 -2.39
C LEU A 20 -10.66 15.79 -0.94
N ALA A 21 -9.56 15.26 -0.37
CA ALA A 21 -9.54 14.84 1.02
C ALA A 21 -9.77 15.98 2.01
N PHE A 22 -9.36 17.20 1.68
CA PHE A 22 -9.59 18.37 2.52
C PHE A 22 -10.99 18.99 2.34
N ILE A 23 -11.52 18.95 1.11
CA ILE A 23 -12.81 19.56 0.77
C ILE A 23 -13.97 18.63 1.13
N MET A 24 -13.89 17.36 0.76
CA MET A 24 -15.02 16.42 0.81
C MET A 24 -15.64 16.28 2.22
N PRO A 25 -14.88 16.18 3.32
CA PRO A 25 -15.45 16.09 4.67
C PRO A 25 -16.25 17.32 5.10
N ARG A 26 -16.01 18.48 4.47
CA ARG A 26 -16.69 19.76 4.73
C ARG A 26 -17.95 19.97 3.89
N THR A 27 -18.24 19.03 2.98
CA THR A 27 -19.41 19.11 2.10
C THR A 27 -20.50 18.12 2.51
N GLY A 28 -21.70 18.27 1.94
CA GLY A 28 -22.81 17.31 2.13
C GLY A 28 -22.53 15.89 1.62
N LEU A 29 -21.43 15.67 0.89
CA LEU A 29 -21.00 14.35 0.40
C LEU A 29 -20.51 13.43 1.53
N LYS A 30 -20.18 14.00 2.70
CA LYS A 30 -19.81 13.27 3.92
C LYS A 30 -20.72 12.08 4.25
N ARG A 31 -22.02 12.17 3.96
CA ARG A 31 -23.01 11.10 4.21
C ARG A 31 -22.76 9.80 3.43
N TYR A 32 -22.02 9.89 2.31
CA TYR A 32 -21.66 8.76 1.46
C TYR A 32 -20.32 8.13 1.85
N LEU A 33 -19.54 8.77 2.72
CA LEU A 33 -18.27 8.25 3.22
C LEU A 33 -18.54 7.27 4.37
N LYS A 34 -18.48 5.97 4.07
CA LYS A 34 -18.64 4.91 5.06
C LYS A 34 -17.62 3.81 4.89
N MET A 35 -17.02 3.40 6.01
CA MET A 35 -16.30 2.14 6.08
C MET A 35 -17.32 1.00 6.01
N ASN A 36 -17.06 0.05 5.14
CA ASN A 36 -17.79 -1.21 5.07
C ASN A 36 -16.80 -2.34 4.75
N ASP A 37 -17.26 -3.57 4.91
CA ASP A 37 -16.43 -4.76 4.63
C ASP A 37 -15.90 -4.78 3.21
N THR A 38 -16.67 -4.25 2.25
CA THR A 38 -16.23 -4.14 0.85
C THR A 38 -14.98 -3.27 0.73
N LEU A 39 -14.95 -2.08 1.35
CA LEU A 39 -13.81 -1.18 1.33
C LEU A 39 -12.61 -1.81 2.03
N PHE A 40 -12.82 -2.50 3.15
CA PHE A 40 -11.77 -3.23 3.86
C PHE A 40 -11.16 -4.33 3.00
N VAL A 41 -11.99 -5.14 2.34
CA VAL A 41 -11.57 -6.18 1.39
C VAL A 41 -10.84 -5.57 0.20
N THR A 42 -11.39 -4.53 -0.43
CA THR A 42 -10.77 -3.86 -1.57
C THR A 42 -9.39 -3.31 -1.21
N THR A 43 -9.24 -2.74 -0.01
CA THR A 43 -7.95 -2.22 0.48
C THR A 43 -6.89 -3.30 0.51
N ASN A 44 -7.22 -4.47 1.06
CA ASN A 44 -6.27 -5.58 1.13
C ASN A 44 -6.01 -6.21 -0.24
N VAL A 45 -7.03 -6.34 -1.10
CA VAL A 45 -6.81 -6.81 -2.48
C VAL A 45 -5.87 -5.88 -3.25
N LEU A 46 -6.05 -4.56 -3.14
CA LEU A 46 -5.14 -3.58 -3.73
C LEU A 46 -3.73 -3.69 -3.16
N GLY A 47 -3.60 -3.87 -1.84
CA GLY A 47 -2.30 -4.06 -1.20
C GLY A 47 -1.57 -5.30 -1.70
N ILE A 48 -2.27 -6.42 -1.89
CA ILE A 48 -1.73 -7.65 -2.48
C ILE A 48 -1.26 -7.39 -3.92
N LEU A 49 -2.09 -6.76 -4.75
CA LEU A 49 -1.74 -6.45 -6.14
C LEU A 49 -0.51 -5.53 -6.22
N CYS A 50 -0.50 -4.43 -5.45
CA CYS A 50 0.63 -3.51 -5.39
C CYS A 50 1.90 -4.20 -4.88
N GLY A 51 1.78 -5.03 -3.84
CA GLY A 51 2.90 -5.79 -3.27
C GLY A 51 3.50 -6.81 -4.25
N ILE A 52 2.67 -7.64 -4.90
CA ILE A 52 3.13 -8.62 -5.89
C ILE A 52 3.76 -7.92 -7.09
N THR A 53 3.06 -6.93 -7.68
CA THR A 53 3.58 -6.20 -8.83
C THR A 53 4.88 -5.50 -8.48
N GLY A 54 4.95 -4.79 -7.36
CA GLY A 54 6.16 -4.09 -6.93
C GLY A 54 7.34 -5.03 -6.68
N LEU A 55 7.10 -6.20 -6.08
CA LEU A 55 8.14 -7.22 -5.90
C LEU A 55 8.66 -7.76 -7.23
N VAL A 56 7.77 -8.16 -8.14
CA VAL A 56 8.14 -8.68 -9.46
C VAL A 56 9.01 -7.67 -10.22
N PHE A 57 8.58 -6.41 -10.27
CA PHE A 57 9.35 -5.37 -10.96
C PHE A 57 10.68 -5.04 -10.26
N SER A 58 10.74 -5.16 -8.93
CA SER A 58 11.98 -4.94 -8.17
C SER A 58 13.06 -5.97 -8.49
N PHE A 59 12.67 -7.21 -8.82
CA PHE A 59 13.61 -8.24 -9.29
C PHE A 59 13.91 -8.16 -10.78
N LEU A 60 12.90 -7.95 -11.63
CA LEU A 60 13.06 -8.01 -13.08
C LEU A 60 13.75 -6.78 -13.68
N MET A 61 13.46 -5.58 -13.15
CA MET A 61 13.96 -4.33 -13.73
C MET A 61 14.31 -3.28 -12.66
N PRO A 62 15.22 -3.60 -11.73
CA PRO A 62 15.55 -2.77 -10.57
C PRO A 62 15.97 -1.34 -10.96
N ALA A 63 16.85 -1.20 -11.95
CA ALA A 63 17.38 0.09 -12.39
C ALA A 63 16.29 0.97 -13.02
N THR A 64 15.42 0.39 -13.85
CA THR A 64 14.31 1.11 -14.50
C THR A 64 13.27 1.53 -13.47
N LEU A 65 12.93 0.63 -12.54
CA LEU A 65 11.94 0.88 -11.49
C LEU A 65 12.33 2.09 -10.63
N ILE A 66 13.61 2.19 -10.25
CA ILE A 66 14.16 3.31 -9.46
C ILE A 66 14.27 4.57 -10.33
N ARG A 67 14.98 4.49 -11.47
CA ARG A 67 15.28 5.66 -12.31
C ARG A 67 14.02 6.36 -12.81
N LEU A 68 13.03 5.58 -13.24
CA LEU A 68 11.77 6.10 -13.77
C LEU A 68 10.70 6.29 -12.70
N HIS A 69 11.01 6.00 -11.42
CA HIS A 69 10.06 6.11 -10.31
C HIS A 69 8.77 5.31 -10.53
N ILE A 70 8.83 4.19 -11.26
CA ILE A 70 7.65 3.36 -11.54
C ILE A 70 7.05 2.78 -10.24
N TRP A 71 7.86 2.65 -9.19
CA TRP A 71 7.39 2.18 -7.89
C TRP A 71 6.32 3.10 -7.28
N GLU A 72 6.36 4.41 -7.56
CA GLU A 72 5.36 5.39 -7.10
C GLU A 72 4.00 5.13 -7.77
N LEU A 73 4.01 4.79 -9.08
CA LEU A 73 2.81 4.38 -9.81
C LEU A 73 2.21 3.10 -9.25
N ILE A 74 3.06 2.13 -8.89
CA ILE A 74 2.61 0.83 -8.38
C ILE A 74 1.94 1.00 -7.02
N ILE A 75 2.50 1.81 -6.11
CA ILE A 75 1.93 1.99 -4.76
C ILE A 75 0.76 2.97 -4.73
N MET A 76 0.59 3.81 -5.75
CA MET A 76 -0.41 4.88 -5.78
C MET A 76 -1.85 4.40 -5.50
N PRO A 77 -2.37 3.31 -6.11
CA PRO A 77 -3.72 2.86 -5.81
C PRO A 77 -3.93 2.55 -4.32
N PHE A 78 -2.92 1.98 -3.68
CA PHE A 78 -2.94 1.69 -2.25
C PHE A 78 -2.86 2.96 -1.39
N ALA A 79 -2.02 3.93 -1.78
CA ALA A 79 -1.96 5.22 -1.10
C ALA A 79 -3.30 5.98 -1.17
N LEU A 80 -3.96 5.95 -2.34
CA LEU A 80 -5.25 6.61 -2.56
C LEU A 80 -6.38 5.99 -1.73
N ILE A 81 -6.41 4.66 -1.56
CA ILE A 81 -7.44 4.03 -0.73
C ILE A 81 -7.25 4.34 0.77
N TYR A 82 -6.01 4.44 1.26
CA TYR A 82 -5.76 4.91 2.63
C TYR A 82 -6.08 6.40 2.81
N LEU A 83 -5.85 7.23 1.79
CA LEU A 83 -6.32 8.61 1.81
C LEU A 83 -7.86 8.67 1.89
N TYR A 84 -8.55 7.74 1.21
CA TYR A 84 -9.99 7.60 1.36
C TYR A 84 -10.40 7.16 2.77
N TRP A 85 -9.66 6.26 3.41
CA TRP A 85 -9.89 5.93 4.83
C TRP A 85 -9.76 7.15 5.73
N LEU A 86 -8.76 8.02 5.51
CA LEU A 86 -8.62 9.27 6.25
C LEU A 86 -9.80 10.22 6.02
N MET A 87 -10.34 10.28 4.80
CA MET A 87 -11.56 11.05 4.54
C MET A 87 -12.76 10.49 5.31
N VAL A 88 -12.91 9.16 5.37
CA VAL A 88 -13.96 8.50 6.16
C VAL A 88 -13.77 8.77 7.65
N ALA A 89 -12.54 8.76 8.14
CA ALA A 89 -12.20 9.11 9.53
C ALA A 89 -12.72 10.49 9.93
N ASP A 90 -12.29 11.51 9.17
CA ASP A 90 -12.60 12.91 9.43
C ASP A 90 -14.11 13.18 9.24
N ALA A 91 -14.70 12.53 8.23
CA ALA A 91 -16.13 12.52 8.03
C ALA A 91 -16.85 11.95 9.26
N GLN A 92 -16.55 10.76 9.73
CA GLN A 92 -17.37 10.15 10.77
C GLN A 92 -17.14 10.77 12.15
N LYS A 93 -16.01 11.47 12.37
CA LYS A 93 -15.60 11.97 13.69
C LYS A 93 -15.60 10.86 14.75
N THR A 94 -15.45 9.61 14.32
CA THR A 94 -15.39 8.44 15.21
C THR A 94 -13.94 8.00 15.36
N GLU A 95 -13.56 7.64 16.58
CA GLU A 95 -12.25 7.04 16.84
C GLU A 95 -12.16 5.60 16.28
N LYS A 96 -13.30 4.95 16.07
CA LYS A 96 -13.41 3.59 15.53
C LYS A 96 -14.02 3.60 14.13
N ILE A 97 -13.17 3.76 13.13
CA ILE A 97 -13.54 3.62 11.70
C ILE A 97 -13.57 2.14 11.32
N ILE A 98 -12.67 1.38 11.95
CA ILE A 98 -12.45 -0.04 11.79
C ILE A 98 -13.10 -0.72 12.99
N ASP A 99 -13.80 -1.83 12.78
CA ASP A 99 -14.37 -2.60 13.87
C ASP A 99 -13.29 -3.38 14.65
N GLU A 100 -13.64 -3.90 15.82
CA GLU A 100 -12.69 -4.61 16.68
C GLU A 100 -12.15 -5.90 16.05
N LYS A 101 -12.94 -6.56 15.20
CA LYS A 101 -12.52 -7.77 14.48
C LYS A 101 -11.50 -7.42 13.41
N GLN A 102 -11.80 -6.46 12.55
CA GLN A 102 -10.91 -5.95 11.51
C GLN A 102 -9.59 -5.45 12.10
N ALA A 103 -9.63 -4.74 13.25
CA ALA A 103 -8.42 -4.30 13.95
C ALA A 103 -7.58 -5.49 14.48
N PHE A 104 -8.23 -6.52 15.00
CA PHE A 104 -7.57 -7.74 15.45
C PHE A 104 -6.95 -8.52 14.27
N ASP A 105 -7.65 -8.63 13.14
CA ASP A 105 -7.17 -9.28 11.93
C ASP A 105 -5.96 -8.54 11.32
N MET A 106 -6.01 -7.21 11.28
CA MET A 106 -4.85 -6.39 10.89
C MET A 106 -3.66 -6.61 11.82
N SER A 107 -3.89 -6.77 13.12
CA SER A 107 -2.82 -7.03 14.10
C SER A 107 -2.16 -8.39 13.85
N LYS A 108 -2.94 -9.45 13.60
CA LYS A 108 -2.40 -10.74 13.18
C LYS A 108 -1.63 -10.63 11.86
N GLY A 109 -2.18 -9.91 10.89
CA GLY A 109 -1.54 -9.64 9.60
C GLY A 109 -0.19 -8.94 9.76
N ALA A 110 -0.09 -7.96 10.66
CA ALA A 110 1.15 -7.26 10.97
C ALA A 110 2.21 -8.19 11.59
N VAL A 111 1.82 -9.06 12.52
CA VAL A 111 2.72 -10.08 13.09
C VAL A 111 3.27 -11.00 12.01
N VAL A 112 2.41 -11.51 11.11
CA VAL A 112 2.82 -12.36 9.99
C VAL A 112 3.77 -11.60 9.05
N ALA A 113 3.43 -10.38 8.65
CA ALA A 113 4.27 -9.56 7.79
C ALA A 113 5.66 -9.30 8.39
N TRP A 114 5.71 -9.01 9.68
CA TRP A 114 6.96 -8.80 10.40
C TRP A 114 7.84 -10.07 10.41
N CYS A 115 7.29 -11.22 10.82
CA CYS A 115 8.01 -12.49 10.81
C CYS A 115 8.55 -12.85 9.43
N VAL A 116 7.72 -12.70 8.39
CA VAL A 116 8.13 -12.99 7.00
C VAL A 116 9.18 -11.99 6.51
N SER A 117 9.08 -10.71 6.89
CA SER A 117 10.05 -9.69 6.49
C SER A 117 11.46 -9.95 7.02
N ILE A 118 11.60 -10.50 8.23
CA ILE A 118 12.91 -10.88 8.78
C ILE A 118 13.56 -11.96 7.90
N ILE A 119 12.82 -13.02 7.59
CA ILE A 119 13.31 -14.13 6.76
C ILE A 119 13.64 -13.63 5.35
N PHE A 120 12.72 -12.87 4.75
CA PHE A 120 12.87 -12.34 3.40
C PHE A 120 14.08 -11.41 3.29
N MET A 121 14.26 -10.48 4.24
CA MET A 121 15.41 -9.57 4.23
C MET A 121 16.73 -10.30 4.48
N GLY A 122 16.73 -11.41 5.24
CA GLY A 122 17.89 -12.29 5.35
C GLY A 122 18.30 -12.92 4.01
N ILE A 123 17.31 -13.34 3.21
CA ILE A 123 17.55 -13.86 1.85
C ILE A 123 18.08 -12.74 0.93
N VAL A 124 17.46 -11.57 0.95
CA VAL A 124 17.89 -10.38 0.19
C VAL A 124 19.32 -9.99 0.53
N PHE A 125 19.68 -10.02 1.82
CA PHE A 125 21.04 -9.75 2.29
C PHE A 125 22.04 -10.77 1.72
N SER A 126 21.73 -12.06 1.76
CA SER A 126 22.58 -13.10 1.18
C SER A 126 22.77 -12.91 -0.33
N LEU A 127 21.70 -12.60 -1.07
CA LEU A 127 21.77 -12.32 -2.51
C LEU A 127 22.66 -11.12 -2.83
N TYR A 128 22.57 -10.06 -2.03
CA TYR A 128 23.44 -8.89 -2.15
C TYR A 128 24.91 -9.22 -1.92
N GLN A 129 25.23 -9.96 -0.84
CA GLN A 129 26.62 -10.35 -0.53
C GLN A 129 27.26 -11.21 -1.63
N ASN A 130 26.45 -11.97 -2.36
CA ASN A 130 26.91 -12.77 -3.50
C ASN A 130 26.93 -11.99 -4.83
N GLY A 131 26.65 -10.69 -4.83
CA GLY A 131 26.63 -9.85 -6.02
C GLY A 131 25.43 -10.07 -6.95
N ASN A 132 24.44 -10.86 -6.54
CA ASN A 132 23.26 -11.20 -7.34
C ASN A 132 22.15 -10.13 -7.28
N LEU A 133 22.28 -9.16 -6.39
CA LEU A 133 21.29 -8.12 -6.17
C LEU A 133 21.95 -6.79 -5.86
N SER A 134 21.42 -5.69 -6.43
CA SER A 134 21.89 -4.34 -6.14
C SER A 134 21.33 -3.82 -4.81
N GLY A 135 22.15 -3.06 -4.07
CA GLY A 135 21.73 -2.36 -2.85
C GLY A 135 20.57 -1.38 -3.06
N GLY A 136 20.45 -0.82 -4.27
CA GLY A 136 19.46 0.23 -4.57
C GLY A 136 18.00 -0.20 -4.46
N VAL A 137 17.69 -1.50 -4.53
CA VAL A 137 16.30 -2.01 -4.47
C VAL A 137 15.86 -2.47 -3.10
N TRP A 138 16.70 -2.39 -2.08
CA TRP A 138 16.39 -2.93 -0.76
C TRP A 138 15.12 -2.33 -0.16
N PHE A 139 14.97 -1.01 -0.24
CA PHE A 139 13.77 -0.33 0.22
C PHE A 139 12.51 -0.84 -0.51
N LEU A 140 12.57 -0.96 -1.84
CA LEU A 140 11.42 -1.40 -2.64
C LEU A 140 11.05 -2.84 -2.34
N LEU A 141 12.05 -3.73 -2.20
CA LEU A 141 11.84 -5.12 -1.82
C LEU A 141 11.19 -5.24 -0.45
N PHE A 142 11.71 -4.51 0.56
CA PHE A 142 11.12 -4.50 1.90
C PHE A 142 9.69 -3.93 1.89
N LEU A 143 9.48 -2.79 1.23
CA LEU A 143 8.20 -2.10 1.13
C LEU A 143 7.12 -3.01 0.51
N PHE A 144 7.39 -3.53 -0.68
CA PHE A 144 6.40 -4.33 -1.41
C PHE A 144 6.18 -5.71 -0.81
N GLN A 145 7.21 -6.32 -0.19
CA GLN A 145 7.03 -7.55 0.57
C GLN A 145 6.17 -7.31 1.82
N SER A 146 6.50 -6.30 2.62
CA SER A 146 5.75 -6.01 3.84
C SER A 146 4.30 -5.70 3.52
N LEU A 147 4.06 -4.86 2.50
CA LEU A 147 2.74 -4.52 2.00
C LEU A 147 1.96 -5.78 1.54
N GLY A 148 2.54 -6.56 0.64
CA GLY A 148 1.89 -7.72 0.06
C GLY A 148 1.54 -8.78 1.10
N VAL A 149 2.48 -9.08 2.01
CA VAL A 149 2.26 -10.08 3.07
C VAL A 149 1.28 -9.58 4.11
N PHE A 150 1.39 -8.32 4.54
CA PHE A 150 0.43 -7.71 5.47
C PHE A 150 -0.99 -7.80 4.92
N SER A 151 -1.20 -7.38 3.67
CA SER A 151 -2.52 -7.39 3.06
C SER A 151 -3.03 -8.80 2.78
N ALA A 152 -2.18 -9.73 2.36
CA ALA A 152 -2.55 -11.13 2.17
C ALA A 152 -2.97 -11.80 3.48
N ALA A 153 -2.20 -11.61 4.54
CA ALA A 153 -2.47 -12.19 5.85
C ALA A 153 -3.75 -11.59 6.46
N THR A 154 -3.90 -10.26 6.41
CA THR A 154 -5.11 -9.57 6.90
C THR A 154 -6.34 -10.05 6.13
N PHE A 155 -6.28 -10.14 4.80
CA PHE A 155 -7.38 -10.66 3.99
C PHE A 155 -7.74 -12.12 4.32
N TYR A 156 -6.71 -12.95 4.56
CA TYR A 156 -6.91 -14.34 4.96
C TYR A 156 -7.65 -14.44 6.30
N PHE A 157 -7.18 -13.75 7.34
CA PHE A 157 -7.83 -13.80 8.65
C PHE A 157 -9.26 -13.25 8.61
N PHE A 158 -9.49 -12.16 7.88
CA PHE A 158 -10.82 -11.59 7.73
C PHE A 158 -11.83 -12.53 7.07
N LYS A 159 -11.40 -13.32 6.07
CA LYS A 159 -12.30 -14.19 5.29
C LYS A 159 -12.62 -15.51 6.00
N TYR A 160 -11.69 -16.03 6.79
CA TYR A 160 -11.76 -17.39 7.35
C TYR A 160 -12.17 -17.44 8.83
N GLU A 161 -12.42 -16.29 9.45
CA GLU A 161 -13.07 -16.12 10.77
C GLU A 161 -14.44 -15.47 10.65
#